data_AF-A0A848X6R9-F1
#
_entry.id   AF-A0A848X6R9-F1
#
_cell.length_a   1.000
_cell.length_b   1.000
_cell.length_c   1.000
_cell.angle_alpha   90.00
_cell.angle_beta   90.00
_cell.angle_gamma   90.00
#
_symmetry.space_group_name_H-M   'P 1'
#
loop_
_entity.id
_entity.type
_entity.pdbx_description
1 polymer ?
#
loop_
_entity_poly.entity_id
_entity_poly.type
_entity_poly.pdbx_seq_one_letter_code
_entity_poly.pdbx_strand_id
1 'polypeptide(L)'
;MTNHDASANHMEGIIHFPGGLLGFPETTEYRLVDGPGEGLFWLVSASGGGPSFLLSDPFLFFEGYSLVLGDAQSERIGAESSSEVAVLAITVPGSEGEAWTANLRGPVVINVVEARGAQLVLTDEAADLRRPFAPELSPVAA
;
A
#
# COMPACT_ATOMS: atom_id res chain seq x y z
N MET A 1 -26.39 -9.34 -8.77
CA MET A 1 -25.51 -10.37 -8.18
C MET A 1 -24.20 -10.30 -8.92
N THR A 2 -23.32 -9.43 -8.45
CA THR A 2 -21.96 -9.29 -8.96
C THR A 2 -21.09 -9.96 -7.92
N ASN A 3 -20.53 -11.10 -8.28
CA ASN A 3 -19.58 -11.82 -7.44
C ASN A 3 -18.37 -10.90 -7.21
N HIS A 4 -18.24 -10.43 -5.98
CA HIS A 4 -17.05 -9.78 -5.46
C HIS A 4 -16.06 -10.88 -5.06
N ASP A 5 -15.66 -11.72 -6.02
CA ASP A 5 -14.47 -12.58 -5.86
C ASP A 5 -13.25 -11.70 -6.14
N ALA A 6 -12.97 -10.77 -5.23
CA ALA A 6 -11.64 -10.23 -5.06
C ALA A 6 -10.85 -11.27 -4.26
N SER A 7 -10.54 -12.41 -4.91
CA SER A 7 -9.51 -13.31 -4.41
C SER A 7 -8.25 -12.46 -4.30
N ALA A 8 -7.88 -12.11 -3.06
CA ALA A 8 -6.61 -11.50 -2.71
C ALA A 8 -5.53 -12.40 -3.32
N ASN A 9 -5.03 -11.99 -4.49
CA ASN A 9 -4.00 -12.70 -5.19
C ASN A 9 -2.75 -12.52 -4.33
N HIS A 10 -2.41 -13.54 -3.54
CA HIS A 10 -1.16 -13.59 -2.79
C HIS A 10 -0.04 -13.27 -3.77
N MET A 11 0.60 -12.10 -3.60
CA MET A 11 1.78 -11.78 -4.39
C MET A 11 2.96 -12.50 -3.74
N GLU A 12 3.09 -13.79 -4.02
CA GLU A 12 4.11 -14.70 -3.46
C GLU A 12 5.55 -14.37 -3.91
N GLY A 13 5.76 -13.21 -4.54
CA GLY A 13 7.02 -12.78 -5.14
C GLY A 13 7.71 -11.62 -4.40
N ILE A 14 8.99 -11.42 -4.71
CA ILE A 14 9.72 -10.21 -4.31
C ILE A 14 9.28 -9.06 -5.20
N ILE A 15 8.95 -7.93 -4.58
CA ILE A 15 8.61 -6.67 -5.23
C ILE A 15 9.83 -5.76 -5.14
N HIS A 16 10.30 -5.30 -6.28
CA HIS A 16 11.47 -4.44 -6.38
C HIS A 16 11.09 -2.96 -6.33
N PHE A 17 11.74 -2.23 -5.43
CA PHE A 17 11.64 -0.79 -5.26
C PHE A 17 13.01 -0.18 -5.57
N PRO A 18 13.34 0.15 -6.83
CA PRO A 18 14.70 0.58 -7.21
C PRO A 18 15.21 1.83 -6.49
N GLY A 19 14.30 2.69 -5.99
CA GLY A 19 14.65 3.86 -5.17
C GLY A 19 14.38 3.68 -3.68
N GLY A 20 14.10 2.46 -3.23
CA GLY A 20 13.61 2.14 -1.89
C GLY A 20 12.32 2.87 -1.52
N LEU A 21 12.10 3.00 -0.22
CA LEU A 21 11.02 3.80 0.36
C LEU A 21 11.58 5.04 1.05
N LEU A 22 10.72 6.04 1.30
CA LEU A 22 11.13 7.27 1.96
C LEU A 22 11.65 6.96 3.38
N GLY A 23 12.89 7.38 3.67
CA GLY A 23 13.59 7.02 4.90
C GLY A 23 14.34 5.68 4.88
N PHE A 24 14.14 4.86 3.84
CA PHE A 24 14.79 3.56 3.66
C PHE A 24 15.24 3.34 2.20
N PRO A 25 16.13 4.20 1.65
CA PRO A 25 16.54 4.11 0.25
C PRO A 25 17.33 2.83 -0.08
N GLU A 26 18.01 2.25 0.91
CA GLU A 26 18.84 1.04 0.74
C GLU A 26 18.03 -0.26 0.77
N THR A 27 16.79 -0.22 1.24
CA THR A 27 15.90 -1.40 1.24
C THR A 27 15.07 -1.37 -0.03
N THR A 28 15.41 -2.24 -0.98
CA THR A 28 14.84 -2.23 -2.34
C THR A 28 14.02 -3.48 -2.68
N GLU A 29 13.90 -4.42 -1.75
CA GLU A 29 13.19 -5.68 -1.96
C GLU A 29 12.20 -5.90 -0.83
N TYR A 30 10.93 -6.08 -1.17
CA TYR A 30 9.85 -6.29 -0.22
C TYR A 30 8.95 -7.44 -0.65
N ARG A 31 8.18 -7.98 0.29
CA ARG A 31 7.05 -8.88 0.02
C ARG A 31 5.78 -8.23 0.53
N LEU A 32 4.69 -8.41 -0.19
CA LEU A 32 3.36 -8.01 0.27
C LEU A 32 2.64 -9.26 0.80
N VAL A 33 2.23 -9.22 2.05
CA VAL A 33 1.52 -10.33 2.72
C VAL A 33 0.25 -9.82 3.39
N ASP A 34 -0.69 -10.72 3.64
CA ASP A 34 -1.95 -10.37 4.29
C ASP A 34 -1.74 -9.74 5.66
N GLY A 35 -2.51 -8.68 5.92
CA GLY A 35 -2.51 -7.95 7.17
C GLY A 35 -3.55 -8.46 8.16
N PRO A 36 -3.77 -7.72 9.26
CA PRO A 36 -4.65 -8.14 10.34
C PRO A 36 -6.15 -7.93 10.04
N GLY A 37 -6.55 -7.63 8.81
CA GLY A 37 -7.94 -7.30 8.46
C GLY A 37 -8.13 -7.15 6.95
N GLU A 38 -9.38 -7.07 6.51
CA GLU A 38 -9.71 -6.83 5.10
C GLU A 38 -9.12 -5.50 4.64
N GLY A 39 -8.54 -5.48 3.44
CA GLY A 39 -7.88 -4.29 2.89
C GLY A 39 -6.63 -3.85 3.65
N LEU A 40 -6.11 -4.64 4.59
CA LEU A 40 -4.84 -4.40 5.28
C LEU A 40 -3.77 -5.38 4.83
N PHE A 41 -2.54 -4.90 4.68
CA PHE A 41 -1.41 -5.68 4.19
C PHE A 41 -0.13 -5.31 4.91
N TRP A 42 0.77 -6.26 5.08
CA TRP A 42 2.15 -5.96 5.48
C TRP A 42 3.05 -5.90 4.25
N LEU A 43 3.81 -4.81 4.13
CA LEU A 43 4.94 -4.71 3.23
C LEU A 43 6.22 -4.98 4.03
N VAL A 44 6.78 -6.17 3.87
CA VAL A 44 7.87 -6.70 4.70
C VAL A 44 9.16 -6.70 3.90
N SER A 45 10.24 -6.13 4.45
CA SER A 45 11.56 -6.21 3.82
C SER A 45 11.96 -7.66 3.55
N ALA A 46 12.38 -7.97 2.33
CA ALA A 46 12.91 -9.28 1.96
C ALA A 46 14.36 -9.45 2.46
N SER A 47 15.10 -8.35 2.62
CA SER A 47 16.40 -8.37 3.29
C SER A 47 16.20 -8.40 4.81
N GLY A 48 16.87 -9.34 5.47
CA GLY A 48 16.76 -9.52 6.92
C GLY A 48 17.13 -8.25 7.69
N GLY A 49 16.27 -7.84 8.64
CA GLY A 49 16.48 -6.67 9.49
C GLY A 49 16.04 -5.33 8.88
N GLY A 50 15.49 -5.31 7.67
CA GLY A 50 14.86 -4.12 7.08
C GLY A 50 13.48 -3.79 7.67
N PRO A 51 12.92 -2.61 7.35
CA PRO A 51 11.64 -2.17 7.87
C PRO A 51 10.47 -3.02 7.35
N SER A 52 9.37 -3.01 8.11
CA SER A 52 8.07 -3.50 7.66
C SER A 52 7.02 -2.41 7.88
N PHE A 53 6.07 -2.29 6.96
CA PHE A 53 5.03 -1.26 6.98
C PHE A 53 3.66 -1.91 6.94
N LEU A 54 2.77 -1.42 7.79
CA LEU A 54 1.36 -1.74 7.67
C LEU A 54 0.75 -0.84 6.61
N LEU A 55 0.06 -1.44 5.66
CA LEU A 55 -0.56 -0.78 4.53
C LEU A 55 -2.06 -1.00 4.56
N SER A 56 -2.81 -0.04 4.02
CA SER A 56 -4.25 -0.14 3.80
C SER A 56 -4.62 0.17 2.35
N ASP A 57 -5.62 -0.51 1.80
CA ASP A 57 -6.26 -0.10 0.54
C ASP A 57 -7.04 1.21 0.77
N PRO A 58 -6.58 2.35 0.23
CA PRO A 58 -7.23 3.62 0.50
C PRO A 58 -8.61 3.73 -0.16
N PHE A 59 -8.90 2.97 -1.21
CA PHE A 59 -10.20 3.01 -1.88
C PHE A 59 -11.29 2.33 -1.06
N LEU A 60 -10.91 1.37 -0.21
CA LEU A 60 -11.84 0.70 0.70
C LEU A 60 -12.23 1.60 1.88
N PHE A 61 -11.29 2.39 2.42
CA PHE A 61 -11.49 3.12 3.68
C PHE A 61 -11.82 4.61 3.51
N PHE A 62 -11.51 5.22 2.37
CA PHE A 62 -11.63 6.66 2.19
C PHE A 62 -12.47 6.99 0.96
N GLU A 63 -13.77 7.21 1.18
CA GLU A 63 -14.70 7.64 0.14
C GLU A 63 -14.18 8.90 -0.57
N GLY A 64 -14.17 8.87 -1.90
CA GLY A 64 -13.68 9.97 -2.72
C GLY A 64 -12.15 10.05 -2.85
N TYR A 65 -11.38 9.13 -2.24
CA TYR A 65 -9.95 9.03 -2.54
C TYR A 65 -9.75 8.64 -4.01
N SER A 66 -8.92 9.42 -4.71
CA SER A 66 -8.56 9.17 -6.10
C SER A 66 -7.08 9.45 -6.29
N LEU A 67 -6.43 8.62 -7.11
CA LEU A 67 -5.05 8.81 -7.51
C LEU A 67 -4.96 8.80 -9.03
N VAL A 68 -4.30 9.81 -9.59
CA VAL A 68 -3.94 9.85 -11.00
C VAL A 68 -2.43 9.73 -11.11
N LEU A 69 -1.97 8.68 -11.80
CA LEU A 69 -0.56 8.53 -12.13
C LEU A 69 -0.28 9.24 -13.45
N GLY A 70 0.71 10.14 -13.44
CA GLY A 70 1.26 10.69 -14.67
C GLY A 70 2.21 9.71 -15.34
N ASP A 71 2.54 9.99 -16.60
CA ASP A 71 3.37 9.13 -17.44
C ASP A 71 4.70 8.75 -16.78
N ALA A 72 5.37 9.72 -16.13
CA ALA A 72 6.64 9.48 -15.45
C ALA A 72 6.52 8.52 -14.26
N GLN A 73 5.41 8.57 -13.51
CA GLN A 73 5.15 7.65 -12.42
C GLN A 73 4.83 6.25 -12.94
N SER A 74 4.02 6.15 -14.00
CA SER A 74 3.69 4.88 -14.65
C SER A 74 4.94 4.21 -15.23
N GLU A 75 5.77 4.96 -15.94
CA GLU A 75 7.05 4.48 -16.49
C GLU A 75 8.00 4.01 -15.40
N ARG A 76 8.04 4.70 -14.25
CA ARG A 76 8.89 4.32 -13.10
C ARG A 76 8.60 2.93 -12.56
N ILE A 77 7.34 2.48 -12.64
CA ILE A 77 6.90 1.14 -12.22
C ILE A 77 6.62 0.20 -13.40
N GLY A 78 6.81 0.67 -14.65
CA GLY A 78 6.56 -0.10 -15.87
C GLY A 78 5.08 -0.44 -16.11
N ALA A 79 4.15 0.37 -15.62
CA ALA A 79 2.72 0.10 -15.78
C ALA A 79 2.20 0.60 -17.14
N GLU A 80 1.50 -0.26 -17.87
CA GLU A 80 0.85 0.07 -19.15
C GLU A 80 -0.64 0.41 -18.97
N SER A 81 -1.25 -0.07 -17.87
CA SER A 81 -2.65 0.18 -17.55
C SER A 81 -2.89 0.34 -16.04
N SER A 82 -3.97 1.03 -15.67
CA SER A 82 -4.34 1.19 -14.25
C SER A 82 -4.72 -0.14 -13.58
N SER A 83 -5.17 -1.13 -14.35
CA SER A 83 -5.49 -2.47 -13.84
C SER A 83 -4.28 -3.25 -13.36
N GLU A 84 -3.07 -2.85 -13.75
CA GLU A 84 -1.82 -3.46 -13.29
C GLU A 84 -1.33 -2.85 -11.97
N VAL A 85 -1.95 -1.75 -11.51
CA VAL A 85 -1.42 -0.98 -10.39
C VAL A 85 -2.26 -1.18 -9.14
N ALA A 86 -1.64 -1.74 -8.11
CA ALA A 86 -2.14 -1.66 -6.74
C ALA A 86 -1.70 -0.34 -6.11
N VAL A 87 -2.61 0.32 -5.38
CA VAL A 87 -2.34 1.54 -4.61
C VAL A 87 -2.62 1.26 -3.15
N LEU A 88 -1.65 1.54 -2.29
CA LEU A 88 -1.72 1.26 -0.86
C LEU A 88 -1.21 2.45 -0.07
N ALA A 89 -1.85 2.78 1.06
CA ALA A 89 -1.42 3.85 1.94
C ALA A 89 -0.68 3.28 3.16
N ILE A 90 0.45 3.90 3.54
CA ILE A 90 1.14 3.55 4.79
C ILE A 90 0.26 3.97 5.97
N THR A 91 0.02 3.02 6.86
CA THR A 91 -0.90 3.16 7.97
C THR A 91 -0.20 2.95 9.31
N VAL A 92 -0.63 3.70 10.31
CA VAL A 92 -0.18 3.62 11.70
C VAL A 92 -1.37 3.24 12.57
N PRO A 93 -1.30 2.11 13.31
CA PRO A 93 -2.29 1.76 14.31
C PRO A 93 -2.43 2.86 15.37
N GLY A 94 -3.68 3.15 15.75
CA GLY A 94 -3.97 3.99 16.91
C GLY A 94 -3.63 3.27 18.21
N SER A 95 -3.38 4.04 19.28
CA SER A 95 -3.36 3.50 20.64
C SER A 95 -4.78 3.20 21.13
N GLU A 96 -4.93 2.64 22.34
CA GLU A 96 -6.25 2.29 22.89
C GLU A 96 -7.20 3.50 22.90
N GLY A 97 -8.32 3.39 22.18
CA GLY A 97 -9.31 4.46 22.05
C GLY A 97 -8.98 5.52 20.98
N GLU A 98 -7.85 5.43 20.30
CA GLU A 98 -7.48 6.31 19.19
C GLU A 98 -7.73 5.66 17.83
N ALA A 99 -8.10 6.49 16.85
CA ALA A 99 -8.26 6.03 15.46
C ALA A 99 -6.89 5.68 14.85
N TRP A 100 -6.91 4.72 13.92
CA TRP A 100 -5.77 4.47 13.05
C TRP A 100 -5.61 5.62 12.08
N THR A 101 -4.41 5.83 11.54
CA THR A 101 -4.19 6.87 10.54
C THR A 101 -3.49 6.33 9.31
N ALA A 102 -3.90 6.78 8.13
CA ALA A 102 -3.24 6.49 6.86
C ALA A 102 -2.60 7.75 6.27
N ASN A 103 -1.44 7.59 5.63
CA ASN A 103 -0.79 8.63 4.85
C ASN A 103 -1.26 8.54 3.39
N LEU A 104 -2.21 9.40 3.03
CA LEU A 104 -2.77 9.47 1.67
C LEU A 104 -1.92 10.31 0.71
N ARG A 105 -0.97 11.11 1.23
CA ARG A 105 -0.02 11.89 0.43
C ARG A 105 1.18 11.08 -0.05
N GLY A 106 1.47 9.97 0.61
CA GLY A 106 2.64 9.13 0.31
C GLY A 106 2.30 7.70 -0.06
N PRO A 107 1.38 7.44 -1.01
CA PRO A 107 0.95 6.10 -1.32
C PRO A 107 2.10 5.28 -1.93
N VAL A 108 2.10 4.00 -1.61
CA VAL A 108 2.89 2.96 -2.26
C VAL A 108 2.10 2.48 -3.47
N VAL A 109 2.70 2.59 -4.64
CA VAL A 109 2.16 2.05 -5.89
C VAL A 109 2.99 0.87 -6.35
N ILE A 110 2.31 -0.19 -6.78
CA ILE A 110 2.95 -1.45 -7.16
C ILE A 110 2.34 -1.91 -8.48
N ASN A 111 3.19 -2.07 -9.50
CA ASN A 111 2.83 -2.84 -10.67
C ASN A 111 2.86 -4.32 -10.30
N VAL A 112 1.71 -4.98 -10.31
CA VAL A 112 1.55 -6.38 -9.91
C VAL A 112 2.00 -7.37 -10.99
N VAL A 113 2.13 -6.93 -12.24
CA VAL A 113 2.63 -7.75 -13.36
C VAL A 113 4.16 -7.76 -13.36
N GLU A 114 4.77 -6.58 -13.25
CA GLU A 114 6.23 -6.40 -13.28
C GLU A 114 6.90 -6.55 -11.91
N ALA A 115 6.12 -6.75 -10.84
CA ALA A 115 6.57 -6.80 -9.45
C ALA A 115 7.47 -5.61 -9.09
N ARG A 116 7.08 -4.40 -9.52
CA ARG A 116 7.87 -3.18 -9.36
C ARG A 116 7.08 -2.10 -8.64
N GLY A 117 7.67 -1.54 -7.60
CA GLY A 117 7.03 -0.57 -6.72
C GLY A 117 7.75 0.78 -6.63
N ALA A 118 6.99 1.78 -6.20
CA ALA A 118 7.50 3.09 -5.82
C ALA A 118 6.63 3.69 -4.70
N GLN A 119 7.24 4.50 -3.84
CA GLN A 119 6.48 5.42 -3.00
C GLN A 119 6.38 6.77 -3.70
N LEU A 120 5.16 7.27 -3.83
CA LEU A 120 4.90 8.59 -4.37
C LEU A 120 4.98 9.65 -3.28
N VAL A 121 5.19 10.89 -3.70
CA VAL A 121 5.03 12.07 -2.84
C VAL A 121 4.08 13.01 -3.57
N LEU A 122 2.81 12.96 -3.18
CA LEU A 122 1.77 13.80 -3.77
C LEU A 122 1.88 15.22 -3.22
N THR A 123 1.84 16.19 -4.12
CA THR A 123 1.84 17.62 -3.79
C THR A 123 0.42 18.17 -3.59
N ASP A 124 -0.61 17.37 -3.89
CA ASP A 124 -2.00 17.77 -3.73
C ASP A 124 -2.36 17.86 -2.25
N GLU A 125 -2.88 19.02 -1.82
CA GLU A 125 -3.29 19.25 -0.44
C GLU A 125 -4.56 18.48 -0.06
N ALA A 126 -5.36 18.03 -1.04
CA ALA A 126 -6.58 17.26 -0.81
C ALA A 126 -6.32 15.88 -0.19
N ALA A 127 -5.14 15.31 -0.39
CA ALA A 127 -4.73 14.09 0.29
C ALA A 127 -4.25 14.42 1.71
N ASP A 128 -4.72 13.72 2.74
CA ASP A 128 -4.31 13.95 4.13
C ASP A 128 -3.06 13.14 4.51
N LEU A 129 -2.12 13.75 5.25
CA LEU A 129 -0.91 13.05 5.73
C LEU A 129 -1.21 12.07 6.88
N ARG A 130 -2.25 12.35 7.67
CA ARG A 130 -2.72 11.53 8.79
C ARG A 130 -4.24 11.47 8.77
N ARG A 131 -4.80 10.71 7.83
CA ARG A 131 -6.24 10.55 7.71
C ARG A 131 -6.75 9.51 8.70
N PRO A 132 -7.62 9.85 9.67
CA PRO A 132 -8.17 8.88 10.61
C PRO A 132 -9.10 7.87 9.94
N PHE A 133 -9.04 6.60 10.37
CA PHE A 133 -10.00 5.55 10.02
C PHE A 133 -10.03 4.44 11.08
N ALA A 134 -10.99 3.52 10.93
CA ALA A 134 -11.15 2.35 11.79
C ALA A 134 -11.35 1.11 10.91
N PRO A 135 -10.34 0.24 10.76
CA PRO A 135 -10.49 -1.01 10.04
C PRO A 135 -11.19 -2.07 10.91
N GLU A 136 -11.88 -3.01 10.26
CA GLU A 136 -12.28 -4.24 10.91
C GLU A 136 -11.08 -5.21 10.93
N LEU A 137 -10.75 -5.73 12.11
CA LEU A 137 -9.64 -6.68 12.27
C LEU A 137 -10.17 -8.11 12.20
N SER A 138 -9.46 -8.94 11.43
CA SER A 138 -9.67 -10.38 11.40
C SER A 138 -9.43 -10.97 12.80
N PRO A 139 -10.27 -11.92 13.25
CA PRO A 139 -10.02 -12.63 14.49
C PRO A 139 -8.63 -13.29 14.43
N VAL A 140 -7.82 -13.07 15.47
CA VAL A 140 -6.62 -13.91 15.66
C VAL A 140 -7.13 -15.33 15.89
N ALA A 141 -6.73 -16.27 15.02
CA ALA A 141 -6.99 -17.69 15.25
C ALA A 141 -6.36 -18.07 16.60
N ALA A 142 -7.21 -18.47 17.55
CA ALA A 142 -6.82 -18.86 18.91
C ALA A 142 -5.95 -20.13 18.93
#